data_AF-A0A1F9MN74-F1
#
_entry.id   AF-A0A1F9MN74-F1
#
_cell.length_a   1.000
_cell.length_b   1.000
_cell.length_c   1.000
_cell.angle_alpha   90.00
_cell.angle_beta   90.00
_cell.angle_gamma   90.00
#
_symmetry.space_group_name_H-M   'P 1'
#
loop_
_entity.id
_entity.type
_entity.pdbx_description
1 polymer ?
#
loop_
_entity_poly.entity_id
_entity_poly.type
_entity_poly.pdbx_seq_one_letter_code
_entity_poly.pdbx_strand_id
1 'polypeptide(L)'
;MKQALLILLAIIPVACYFFFKSRASKKLWQTTGICLGLVISPVSFGILALKAIPLVGMLFGLVGIILTLPHDFPGYFMGLSVGLAHSQGVLPLQERVWVEVLNGIFWSVIYGFVGHALDKRQKG
;
A
#
# COMPACT_ATOMS: atom_id res chain seq x y z
N MET A 1 -15.99 -10.82 -8.70
CA MET A 1 -14.57 -11.22 -8.86
C MET A 1 -13.58 -10.12 -8.45
N LYS A 2 -13.67 -8.89 -8.97
CA LYS A 2 -12.69 -7.82 -8.67
C LYS A 2 -12.63 -7.39 -7.18
N GLN A 3 -13.77 -7.35 -6.48
CA GLN A 3 -13.83 -7.03 -5.05
C GLN A 3 -13.17 -8.10 -4.16
N ALA A 4 -13.30 -9.38 -4.53
CA ALA A 4 -12.68 -10.48 -3.78
C ALA A 4 -11.15 -10.41 -3.81
N LEU A 5 -10.57 -10.03 -4.96
CA LEU A 5 -9.12 -9.82 -5.08
C LEU A 5 -8.62 -8.66 -4.21
N LEU A 6 -9.39 -7.58 -4.09
CA LEU A 6 -9.04 -6.47 -3.20
C LEU A 6 -9.08 -6.86 -1.73
N ILE A 7 -10.09 -7.63 -1.33
CA ILE A 7 -10.20 -8.16 0.03
C ILE A 7 -9.02 -9.09 0.32
N LEU A 8 -8.66 -9.97 -0.63
CA LEU A 8 -7.49 -10.84 -0.50
C LEU A 8 -6.19 -10.05 -0.32
N LEU A 9 -5.96 -9.01 -1.13
CA LEU A 9 -4.81 -8.12 -0.99
C LEU A 9 -4.80 -7.40 0.36
N ALA A 10 -5.95 -6.90 0.82
CA ALA A 10 -6.09 -6.21 2.10
C ALA A 10 -5.87 -7.14 3.32
N ILE A 11 -6.09 -8.45 3.17
CA ILE A 11 -5.87 -9.43 4.23
C ILE A 11 -4.37 -9.76 4.41
N ILE A 12 -3.53 -9.58 3.39
CA ILE A 12 -2.10 -9.97 3.43
C ILE A 12 -1.36 -9.43 4.66
N PRO A 13 -1.43 -8.13 5.03
CA PRO A 13 -0.72 -7.60 6.19
C PRO A 13 -1.21 -8.21 7.51
N VAL A 14 -2.52 -8.47 7.60
CA VAL A 14 -3.15 -9.10 8.77
C VAL A 14 -2.69 -10.56 8.90
N ALA A 15 -2.68 -11.30 7.79
CA ALA A 15 -2.15 -12.66 7.74
C ALA A 15 -0.66 -12.70 8.11
N CYS A 16 0.16 -11.79 7.56
CA CYS A 16 1.57 -11.63 7.93
C CYS A 16 1.70 -11.44 9.45
N TYR A 17 0.92 -10.51 10.03
CA TYR A 17 0.96 -10.24 11.47
C TYR A 17 0.66 -11.48 12.31
N PHE A 18 -0.44 -12.19 12.05
CA PHE A 18 -0.79 -13.38 12.82
C PHE A 18 0.23 -14.52 12.66
N PHE A 19 0.76 -14.71 11.44
CA PHE A 19 1.79 -15.71 11.17
C PHE A 19 3.10 -15.42 11.91
N PHE A 20 3.58 -14.18 11.91
CA PHE A 20 4.81 -13.82 12.61
C PHE A 20 4.63 -13.72 14.12
N LYS A 21 3.42 -13.37 14.59
CA LYS A 21 3.07 -13.34 16.01
C LYS A 21 3.06 -14.75 16.61
N SER A 22 2.48 -15.73 15.92
CA SER A 22 2.45 -17.13 16.40
C SER A 22 3.84 -17.76 16.51
N ARG A 23 4.83 -17.19 15.79
CA ARG A 23 6.23 -17.60 15.83
C ARG A 23 7.10 -16.78 16.79
N ALA A 24 6.50 -15.88 17.58
CA ALA A 24 7.22 -14.95 18.45
C ALA A 24 8.37 -14.22 17.73
N SER A 25 8.14 -13.83 16.47
CA SER A 25 9.17 -13.22 15.62
C SER A 25 9.64 -11.90 16.21
N LYS A 26 10.97 -11.73 16.30
CA LYS A 26 11.62 -10.48 16.68
C LYS A 26 11.44 -9.35 15.66
N LYS A 27 10.88 -9.64 14.48
CA LYS A 27 10.68 -8.71 13.36
C LYS A 27 9.20 -8.60 12.97
N LEU A 28 8.31 -8.79 13.94
CA LEU A 28 6.86 -8.83 13.72
C LEU A 28 6.39 -7.55 13.01
N TRP A 29 6.66 -6.39 13.60
CA TRP A 29 6.17 -5.12 13.09
C TRP A 29 6.89 -4.72 11.80
N GLN A 30 8.18 -4.99 11.66
CA GLN A 30 8.93 -4.75 10.42
C GLN A 30 8.33 -5.54 9.25
N THR A 31 8.08 -6.84 9.44
CA THR A 31 7.53 -7.70 8.37
C THR A 31 6.08 -7.33 8.04
N THR A 32 5.24 -7.05 9.05
CA THR A 32 3.89 -6.53 8.84
C THR A 32 3.90 -5.19 8.08
N GLY A 33 4.80 -4.28 8.43
CA GLY A 33 4.96 -2.99 7.75
C GLY A 33 5.36 -3.13 6.29
N ILE A 34 6.32 -4.02 5.98
CA ILE A 34 6.69 -4.33 4.59
C ILE A 34 5.48 -4.88 3.81
N CYS A 35 4.76 -5.87 4.38
CA CYS A 35 3.56 -6.44 3.76
C CYS A 35 2.51 -5.34 3.50
N LEU A 36 2.29 -4.43 4.45
CA LEU A 36 1.36 -3.32 4.32
C LEU A 36 1.75 -2.40 3.16
N GLY A 37 3.02 -2.01 3.08
CA GLY A 37 3.49 -1.12 2.01
C GLY A 37 3.33 -1.71 0.61
N LEU A 38 3.54 -3.03 0.46
CA LEU A 38 3.42 -3.70 -0.84
C LEU A 38 1.99 -3.69 -1.37
N VAL A 39 0.99 -3.72 -0.47
CA VAL A 39 -0.42 -3.86 -0.86
C VAL A 39 -1.20 -2.56 -0.79
N ILE A 40 -0.75 -1.55 -0.02
CA ILE A 40 -1.55 -0.35 0.23
C ILE A 40 -1.86 0.41 -1.05
N SER A 41 -0.91 0.53 -1.98
CA SER A 41 -1.09 1.23 -3.26
C SER A 41 -2.07 0.51 -4.19
N PRO A 42 -1.89 -0.79 -4.53
CA PRO A 42 -2.84 -1.49 -5.39
C PRO A 42 -4.23 -1.66 -4.76
N VAL A 43 -4.33 -1.80 -3.44
CA VAL A 43 -5.63 -1.84 -2.72
C VAL A 43 -6.35 -0.50 -2.84
N SER A 44 -5.63 0.58 -2.56
CA SER A 44 -6.10 1.95 -2.70
C SER A 44 -6.62 2.25 -4.11
N PHE A 45 -5.81 1.96 -5.12
CA PHE A 45 -6.19 2.14 -6.52
C PHE A 45 -7.43 1.32 -6.88
N GLY A 46 -7.50 0.06 -6.47
CA GLY A 46 -8.66 -0.79 -6.78
C GLY A 46 -9.94 -0.35 -6.09
N ILE A 47 -9.88 0.19 -4.86
CA ILE A 47 -11.04 0.78 -4.16
C ILE A 47 -11.58 1.97 -4.97
N LEU A 48 -10.70 2.87 -5.40
CA LEU A 48 -11.06 4.03 -6.24
C LEU A 48 -11.66 3.59 -7.59
N ALA A 49 -11.02 2.63 -8.26
CA ALA A 49 -11.42 2.14 -9.57
C ALA A 49 -12.80 1.43 -9.55
N LEU A 50 -13.14 0.75 -8.45
CA LEU A 50 -14.43 0.07 -8.31
C LEU A 50 -15.56 0.99 -7.85
N LYS A 51 -15.27 2.26 -7.51
CA LYS A 51 -16.24 3.17 -6.85
C LYS A 51 -16.94 2.50 -5.66
N ALA A 52 -16.27 1.54 -5.02
CA ALA A 52 -16.84 0.70 -3.98
C ALA A 52 -16.83 1.46 -2.67
N ILE A 53 -17.70 2.46 -2.57
CA ILE A 53 -17.85 3.31 -1.41
C ILE A 53 -19.34 3.28 -1.02
N PRO A 54 -19.75 2.46 -0.03
CA PRO A 54 -21.07 2.61 0.58
C PRO A 54 -21.16 3.99 1.27
N LEU A 55 -22.36 4.54 1.45
CA LEU A 55 -22.60 5.92 1.93
C LEU A 55 -21.84 6.30 3.23
N VAL A 56 -21.66 5.35 4.16
CA VAL A 56 -20.84 5.52 5.39
C VAL A 56 -19.33 5.50 5.09
N GLY A 57 -18.94 4.77 4.05
CA GLY A 57 -17.64 4.84 3.43
C GLY A 57 -17.40 6.15 2.67
N MET A 58 -18.35 7.08 2.51
CA MET A 58 -18.09 8.32 1.77
C MET A 58 -17.20 9.29 2.56
N LEU A 59 -17.37 9.35 3.88
CA LEU A 59 -16.47 10.11 4.78
C LEU A 59 -15.11 9.41 4.93
N PHE A 60 -15.11 8.10 5.21
CA PHE A 60 -13.88 7.31 5.25
C PHE A 60 -13.20 7.18 3.88
N GLY A 61 -13.96 7.30 2.80
CA GLY A 61 -13.53 7.20 1.42
C GLY A 61 -12.99 8.52 0.91
N LEU A 62 -13.50 9.67 1.38
CA LEU A 62 -12.84 10.96 1.21
C LEU A 62 -11.53 11.01 2.00
N VAL A 63 -11.52 10.53 3.25
CA VAL A 63 -10.27 10.36 3.99
C VAL A 63 -9.35 9.38 3.26
N GLY A 64 -9.88 8.29 2.71
CA GLY A 64 -9.13 7.33 1.91
C GLY A 64 -8.57 7.94 0.62
N ILE A 65 -9.33 8.80 -0.07
CA ILE A 65 -8.91 9.57 -1.24
C ILE A 65 -7.80 10.56 -0.86
N ILE A 66 -8.00 11.31 0.22
CA ILE A 66 -7.02 12.28 0.71
C ILE A 66 -5.74 11.57 1.15
N LEU A 67 -5.86 10.41 1.79
CA LEU A 67 -4.72 9.60 2.20
C LEU A 67 -4.06 8.91 1.01
N THR A 68 -4.78 8.59 -0.07
CA THR A 68 -4.20 7.97 -1.27
C THR A 68 -3.43 8.94 -2.14
N LEU A 69 -3.80 10.22 -2.16
CA LEU A 69 -3.05 11.24 -2.89
C LEU A 69 -1.55 11.23 -2.52
N PRO A 70 -1.15 11.31 -1.23
CA PRO A 70 0.25 11.13 -0.82
C PRO A 70 0.88 9.79 -1.24
N HIS A 71 0.07 8.74 -1.37
CA HIS A 71 0.58 7.42 -1.73
C HIS A 71 0.82 7.25 -3.23
N ASP A 72 0.13 8.02 -4.10
CA ASP A 72 0.30 7.97 -5.55
C ASP A 72 1.52 8.78 -6.04
N PHE A 73 1.80 9.92 -5.40
CA PHE A 73 2.85 10.86 -5.84
C PHE A 73 4.26 10.26 -5.93
N PRO A 74 4.78 9.49 -4.94
CA PRO A 74 6.16 9.02 -4.96
C PRO A 74 6.47 8.15 -6.19
N GLY A 75 5.62 7.18 -6.47
CA GLY A 75 5.71 6.25 -7.59
C GLY A 75 5.59 6.96 -8.93
N TYR A 76 4.73 7.97 -9.02
CA TYR A 76 4.60 8.78 -10.22
C TYR A 76 5.91 9.54 -10.52
N PHE A 77 6.46 10.26 -9.55
CA PHE A 77 7.70 11.01 -9.75
C PHE A 77 8.92 10.12 -9.96
N MET A 78 9.00 8.98 -9.27
CA MET A 78 10.03 7.97 -9.54
C MET A 78 9.86 7.38 -10.95
N GLY A 79 8.62 7.10 -11.36
CA GLY A 79 8.32 6.61 -12.70
C GLY A 79 8.75 7.60 -13.79
N LEU A 80 8.50 8.89 -13.59
CA LEU A 80 8.99 9.95 -14.48
C LEU A 80 10.53 10.00 -14.52
N SER A 81 11.19 9.91 -13.37
CA SER A 81 12.65 10.06 -13.30
C SER A 81 13.43 8.89 -13.91
N VAL A 82 12.86 7.67 -13.90
CA VAL A 82 13.47 6.48 -14.51
C VAL A 82 12.91 6.13 -15.89
N GLY A 83 12.05 6.97 -16.46
CA GLY A 83 11.45 6.74 -17.79
C GLY A 83 10.46 5.56 -17.83
N LEU A 84 9.79 5.27 -16.72
CA LEU A 84 8.68 4.29 -16.65
C LEU A 84 7.30 4.94 -16.75
N ALA A 85 7.21 6.25 -16.58
CA ALA A 85 6.04 7.07 -16.88
C ALA A 85 6.47 8.21 -17.80
N HIS A 86 5.67 8.47 -18.84
CA HIS A 86 5.99 9.47 -19.87
C HIS A 86 4.89 10.50 -20.04
N SER A 87 3.67 10.17 -19.62
CA SER A 87 2.51 11.03 -19.81
C SER A 87 2.37 12.05 -18.68
N GLN A 88 2.39 13.35 -19.00
CA GLN A 88 1.92 14.39 -18.09
C GLN A 88 0.38 14.41 -18.14
N GLY A 89 -0.26 13.48 -17.42
CA GLY A 89 -1.71 13.35 -17.42
C GLY A 89 -2.20 11.96 -17.00
N VAL A 90 -3.31 11.51 -17.58
CA VAL A 90 -3.86 10.17 -17.31
C VAL A 90 -2.90 9.14 -17.87
N LEU A 91 -2.26 8.38 -16.97
CA LEU A 91 -1.33 7.33 -17.37
C LEU A 91 -2.07 6.17 -18.07
N PRO A 92 -1.51 5.65 -19.18
CA PRO A 92 -1.98 4.38 -19.74
C PRO A 92 -1.79 3.26 -18.72
N LEU A 93 -2.59 2.20 -18.82
CA LEU A 93 -2.64 1.12 -17.82
C LEU A 93 -1.25 0.53 -17.52
N GLN A 94 -0.40 0.39 -18.53
CA GLN A 94 0.95 -0.17 -18.40
C GLN A 94 1.87 0.72 -17.55
N GLU A 95 1.91 2.02 -17.83
CA GLU A 95 2.67 2.99 -17.01
C GLU A 95 2.11 3.07 -15.59
N ARG A 96 0.78 2.98 -15.45
CA ARG A 96 0.15 2.97 -14.14
C ARG A 96 0.56 1.76 -13.29
N VAL A 97 0.65 0.56 -13.89
CA VAL A 97 1.12 -0.64 -13.18
C VAL A 97 2.53 -0.41 -12.61
N TRP A 98 3.44 0.19 -13.38
CA TRP A 98 4.79 0.49 -12.91
C TRP A 98 4.80 1.51 -11.77
N VAL A 99 3.97 2.55 -11.85
CA VAL A 99 3.80 3.53 -10.78
C VAL A 99 3.31 2.87 -9.49
N GLU A 100 2.31 1.99 -9.56
CA GLU A 100 1.81 1.25 -8.39
C GLU A 100 2.88 0.31 -7.79
N VAL A 101 3.72 -0.32 -8.62
CA VAL A 101 4.85 -1.13 -8.17
C VAL A 101 5.87 -0.28 -7.41
N LEU A 102 6.24 0.88 -7.97
CA LEU A 102 7.16 1.81 -7.34
C LEU A 102 6.60 2.35 -6.02
N ASN A 103 5.30 2.66 -5.96
CA ASN A 103 4.62 3.02 -4.73
C ASN A 103 4.67 1.89 -3.70
N GLY A 104 4.37 0.66 -4.12
CA GLY A 104 4.46 -0.52 -3.26
C GLY A 104 5.83 -0.65 -2.62
N ILE A 105 6.90 -0.54 -3.43
CA ILE A 105 8.29 -0.60 -2.94
C ILE A 105 8.59 0.55 -1.98
N PHE A 106 8.26 1.79 -2.35
CA PHE A 106 8.52 2.97 -1.53
C PHE A 106 7.83 2.87 -0.16
N TRP A 107 6.54 2.55 -0.14
CA TRP A 107 5.79 2.42 1.11
C TRP A 107 6.21 1.21 1.93
N SER A 108 6.67 0.12 1.31
CA SER A 108 7.26 -1.01 2.05
C SER A 108 8.52 -0.61 2.80
N VAL A 109 9.35 0.26 2.22
CA VAL A 109 10.53 0.80 2.90
C VAL A 109 10.09 1.66 4.08
N ILE A 110 9.18 2.62 3.87
CA ILE A 110 8.70 3.54 4.92
C ILE A 110 8.04 2.76 6.07
N TYR A 111 7.07 1.91 5.77
CA TYR A 111 6.36 1.14 6.80
C TYR A 111 7.21 0.03 7.41
N GLY A 112 8.15 -0.55 6.67
CA GLY A 112 9.16 -1.46 7.21
C GLY A 112 10.06 -0.77 8.23
N PHE A 113 10.49 0.47 7.97
CA PHE A 113 11.27 1.27 8.93
C PHE A 113 10.45 1.62 10.18
N VAL A 114 9.20 2.04 10.03
CA VAL A 114 8.28 2.29 11.16
C VAL A 114 8.11 1.02 11.98
N GLY A 115 7.86 -0.12 11.32
CA GLY A 115 7.73 -1.41 11.97
C GLY A 115 8.99 -1.83 12.73
N HIS A 116 10.17 -1.62 12.15
CA HIS A 116 11.45 -1.90 12.82
C HIS A 116 11.65 -1.04 14.08
N ALA A 117 11.23 0.22 14.06
CA ALA A 117 11.28 1.09 15.24
C ALA A 117 10.35 0.58 16.36
N LEU A 118 9.16 0.07 16.00
CA LEU A 118 8.24 -0.56 16.97
C LEU A 118 8.80 -1.86 17.55
N ASP A 119 9.40 -2.71 16.71
CA ASP A 119 10.07 -3.94 17.15
C ASP A 119 11.24 -3.67 18.10
N LYS A 120 11.91 -2.51 17.97
CA LYS A 120 12.95 -2.07 18.93
C LYS A 120 12.35 -1.62 20.26
N ARG A 121 11.23 -0.87 20.24
CA ARG A 121 10.57 -0.38 21.46
C ARG A 121 9.95 -1.50 22.29
N GLN A 122 9.51 -2.60 21.67
CA GLN A 122 9.00 -3.76 22.43
C GLN A 122 10.08 -4.60 23.12
N LYS A 123 11.36 -4.36 22.82
CA LYS A 123 12.50 -5.09 23.41
C LYS A 123 13.27 -4.29 24.47
N GLY A 124 12.97 -3.00 24.61
CA GLY A 124 13.49 -2.15 25.68
C GLY A 124 12.46 -2.01 26.77
#